data_AF-A0A1I0SQW5-F1
#
_entry.id   AF-A0A1I0SQW5-F1
#
_cell.length_a   1.000
_cell.length_b   1.000
_cell.length_c   1.000
_cell.angle_alpha   90.00
_cell.angle_beta   90.00
_cell.angle_gamma   90.00
#
_symmetry.space_group_name_H-M   'P 1'
#
loop_
_entity.id
_entity.type
_entity.pdbx_description
1 polymer ?
#
loop_
_entity_poly.entity_id
_entity_poly.type
_entity_poly.pdbx_seq_one_letter_code
_entity_poly.pdbx_strand_id
1 'polypeptide(L)'
;MIAIKELSVLFQSAVKAGADKCFRDGRILKNQLSLSEAYAIYGRADVDRWITEKLIVTHTGGIGISRKSILRSELEAVAFKSNRTSYLPVAER
;
A
#
# COMPACT_ATOMS: atom_id res chain seq x y z
N MET A 1 -28.93 22.09 7.27
CA MET A 1 -29.24 20.74 7.82
C MET A 1 -28.22 19.79 7.19
N ILE A 2 -27.24 19.32 7.97
CA ILE A 2 -26.19 18.43 7.44
C ILE A 2 -26.86 17.12 7.02
N ALA A 3 -26.63 16.69 5.79
CA ALA A 3 -27.23 15.46 5.29
C ALA A 3 -26.60 14.27 6.02
N ILE A 4 -27.37 13.23 6.32
CA ILE A 4 -26.88 12.01 7.00
C ILE A 4 -25.66 11.40 6.30
N LYS A 5 -25.55 11.55 4.97
CA LYS A 5 -24.39 11.13 4.17
C LYS A 5 -23.12 11.93 4.46
N GLU A 6 -23.23 13.23 4.69
CA GLU A 6 -22.07 14.07 5.03
C GLU A 6 -21.57 13.73 6.43
N LEU A 7 -22.49 13.46 7.35
CA LEU A 7 -22.18 13.02 8.71
C LEU A 7 -21.45 11.66 8.71
N SER A 8 -21.89 10.71 7.88
CA SER A 8 -21.24 9.40 7.79
C SER A 8 -19.83 9.48 7.21
N VAL A 9 -19.62 10.33 6.19
CA VAL A 9 -18.28 10.60 5.63
C VAL A 9 -17.37 11.24 6.68
N LEU A 10 -17.89 12.18 7.47
CA LEU A 10 -17.13 12.84 8.53
C LEU A 10 -16.73 11.86 9.64
N PHE A 11 -17.60 10.93 10.04
CA PHE A 11 -17.23 9.91 11.00
C PHE A 11 -16.21 8.91 10.44
N GLN A 12 -16.37 8.47 9.19
CA GLN A 12 -15.40 7.58 8.55
C GLN A 12 -14.01 8.22 8.47
N SER A 13 -13.93 9.51 8.13
CA SER A 13 -12.65 10.22 8.06
C SER A 13 -12.02 10.39 9.45
N ALA A 14 -12.82 10.70 10.48
CA ALA A 14 -12.35 10.81 11.86
C ALA A 14 -11.81 9.47 12.40
N VAL A 15 -12.51 8.35 12.15
CA VAL A 15 -12.07 7.01 12.53
C VAL A 15 -10.76 6.65 11.81
N LYS A 16 -10.67 6.91 10.50
CA LYS A 16 -9.46 6.65 9.72
C LYS A 16 -8.27 7.45 10.27
N ALA A 17 -8.46 8.73 10.55
CA ALA A 17 -7.41 9.58 11.13
C ALA A 17 -6.97 9.11 12.53
N GLY A 18 -7.91 8.66 13.37
CA GLY A 18 -7.60 8.09 14.69
C GLY A 18 -6.81 6.78 14.61
N ALA A 19 -7.19 5.88 13.69
CA ALA A 19 -6.49 4.63 13.44
C ALA A 19 -5.06 4.88 12.92
N ASP A 20 -4.91 5.75 11.92
CA ASP A 20 -3.60 6.11 11.35
C ASP A 20 -2.67 6.70 12.42
N LYS A 21 -3.21 7.53 13.32
CA LYS A 21 -2.46 8.08 14.46
C LYS A 21 -1.98 6.97 15.40
N CYS A 22 -2.87 6.05 15.79
CA CYS A 22 -2.53 4.93 16.66
C CYS A 22 -1.43 4.03 16.05
N PHE A 23 -1.53 3.72 14.76
CA PHE A 23 -0.52 2.90 14.08
C PHE A 23 0.85 3.58 14.01
N ARG A 24 0.87 4.90 13.79
CA ARG A 24 2.11 5.70 13.77
C ARG A 24 2.75 5.77 15.14
N ASP A 25 1.99 6.15 16.16
CA ASP A 25 2.49 6.35 17.52
C ASP A 25 2.92 5.04 18.18
N GLY A 26 2.17 3.95 17.93
CA GLY A 26 2.48 2.62 18.45
C GLY A 26 3.57 1.87 17.68
N ARG A 27 4.08 2.41 16.55
CA ARG A 27 4.98 1.71 15.61
C ARG A 27 4.50 0.29 15.22
N ILE A 28 3.19 0.09 15.23
CA ILE A 28 2.55 -1.22 15.01
C ILE A 28 2.76 -1.66 13.56
N LEU A 29 2.79 -0.69 12.64
CA LEU A 29 3.06 -0.91 11.23
C LEU A 29 4.51 -0.52 10.89
N LYS A 30 5.29 -1.51 10.42
CA LYS A 30 6.58 -1.23 9.81
C LYS A 30 6.37 -0.28 8.62
N ASN A 31 7.15 0.80 8.58
CA ASN A 31 7.11 1.77 7.49
C ASN A 31 7.75 1.22 6.20
N GLN A 32 8.67 0.26 6.36
CA GLN A 32 9.30 -0.47 5.27
C GLN A 32 8.96 -1.96 5.35
N LEU A 33 8.61 -2.53 4.21
CA LEU A 33 8.36 -3.94 4.02
C LEU A 33 9.51 -4.56 3.23
N SER A 34 9.90 -5.77 3.60
CA SER A 34 10.75 -6.60 2.73
C SER A 34 9.97 -7.04 1.50
N LEU A 35 10.69 -7.39 0.41
CA LEU A 35 10.06 -7.95 -0.79
C LEU A 35 9.18 -9.18 -0.48
N SER A 36 9.62 -10.07 0.41
CA SER A 36 8.85 -11.25 0.83
C SER A 36 7.54 -10.87 1.54
N GLU A 37 7.57 -9.88 2.42
CA GLU A 37 6.36 -9.39 3.09
C GLU A 37 5.41 -8.73 2.08
N ALA A 38 5.94 -7.94 1.13
CA ALA A 38 5.13 -7.33 0.07
C ALA A 38 4.45 -8.40 -0.81
N TYR A 39 5.19 -9.42 -1.23
CA TYR A 39 4.64 -10.54 -2.00
C TYR A 39 3.58 -11.33 -1.23
N ALA A 40 3.73 -11.50 0.08
CA ALA A 40 2.75 -12.19 0.91
C ALA A 40 1.43 -11.40 1.06
N ILE A 41 1.49 -10.06 1.10
CA ILE A 41 0.32 -9.20 1.29
C ILE A 41 -0.40 -8.93 -0.03
N TYR A 42 0.34 -8.58 -1.08
CA TYR A 42 -0.23 -8.07 -2.34
C TYR A 42 -0.14 -9.07 -3.50
N GLY A 43 0.53 -10.21 -3.32
CA GLY A 43 0.78 -11.18 -4.38
C GLY A 43 2.04 -10.86 -5.19
N ARG A 44 2.70 -11.92 -5.67
CA ARG A 44 3.97 -11.78 -6.40
C ARG A 44 3.83 -11.08 -7.74
N ALA A 45 2.83 -11.50 -8.53
CA ALA A 45 2.63 -10.98 -9.89
C ALA A 45 2.38 -9.47 -9.89
N ASP A 46 1.56 -8.97 -8.97
CA ASP A 46 1.25 -7.55 -8.85
C ASP A 46 2.46 -6.73 -8.43
N VAL A 47 3.20 -7.18 -7.41
CA VAL A 47 4.40 -6.48 -6.93
C VAL A 47 5.50 -6.45 -8.00
N ASP A 48 5.77 -7.57 -8.66
CA ASP A 48 6.77 -7.63 -9.74
C ASP A 48 6.37 -6.73 -10.92
N ARG A 49 5.08 -6.68 -11.24
CA ARG A 49 4.55 -5.76 -12.26
C ARG A 49 4.73 -4.31 -11.84
N TRP A 50 4.35 -3.93 -10.61
CA TRP A 50 4.51 -2.56 -10.12
C TRP A 50 5.98 -2.11 -10.12
N ILE A 51 6.90 -3.01 -9.83
CA ILE A 51 8.35 -2.75 -9.95
C ILE A 51 8.75 -2.55 -11.42
N THR A 52 8.25 -3.41 -12.32
CA THR A 52 8.55 -3.34 -13.77
C THR A 52 8.01 -2.06 -14.40
N GLU A 53 6.78 -1.67 -14.04
CA GLU A 53 6.13 -0.42 -14.46
C GLU A 53 6.70 0.82 -13.75
N LYS A 54 7.67 0.64 -12.84
CA LYS A 54 8.29 1.71 -12.04
C LYS A 54 7.30 2.52 -11.19
N LEU A 55 6.18 1.91 -10.81
CA LEU A 55 5.21 2.49 -9.88
C LEU A 55 5.71 2.47 -8.44
N ILE A 56 6.65 1.57 -8.14
CA ILE A 56 7.22 1.36 -6.80
C ILE A 56 8.74 1.23 -6.93
N VAL A 57 9.48 1.84 -6.01
CA VAL A 57 10.95 1.78 -6.00
C VAL A 57 11.42 0.88 -4.87
N THR A 58 12.27 -0.11 -5.20
CA THR A 58 12.94 -0.94 -4.18
C THR A 58 14.21 -0.24 -3.72
N HIS A 59 14.32 0.02 -2.42
CA HIS A 59 15.54 0.50 -1.79
C HIS A 59 16.41 -0.69 -1.38
N THR A 60 17.71 -0.61 -1.65
CA THR A 60 18.67 -1.62 -1.18
C THR A 60 19.45 -1.03 -0.01
N GLY A 61 19.35 -1.65 1.17
CA GLY A 61 20.17 -1.28 2.33
C GLY A 61 21.64 -1.65 2.07
N GLY A 62 22.55 -0.72 2.35
CA GLY A 62 23.99 -0.89 2.10
C GLY A 62 24.70 -1.87 3.04
N ILE A 63 25.70 -2.54 2.45
CA ILE A 63 26.77 -3.42 3.00
C ILE A 63 26.28 -4.70 3.69
N GLY A 64 26.46 -5.82 2.97
CA GLY A 64 26.56 -7.17 3.55
C GLY A 64 25.52 -8.16 3.02
N ILE A 65 24.25 -7.76 2.92
CA ILE A 65 23.18 -8.58 2.34
C ILE A 65 22.16 -7.61 1.74
N SER A 66 22.05 -7.57 0.40
CA SER A 66 21.12 -6.71 -0.35
C SER A 66 19.65 -7.08 -0.06
N ARG A 67 19.14 -6.76 1.13
CA ARG A 67 17.71 -6.87 1.42
C ARG A 67 17.02 -5.68 0.79
N LYS A 68 16.27 -5.96 -0.27
CA LYS A 68 15.39 -4.99 -0.92
C LYS A 68 14.22 -4.70 0.02
N SER A 69 14.07 -3.43 0.40
CA SER A 69 12.92 -2.93 1.14
C SER A 69 12.12 -1.96 0.28
N ILE A 70 10.83 -1.89 0.57
CA ILE A 70 9.86 -1.06 -0.14
C ILE A 70 9.10 -0.25 0.90
N LEU A 71 8.82 1.02 0.61
CA LEU A 71 7.99 1.84 1.47
C LEU A 71 6.55 1.34 1.43
N ARG A 72 6.00 1.04 2.61
CA ARG A 72 4.61 0.55 2.73
C ARG A 72 3.61 1.55 2.16
N SER A 73 3.83 2.84 2.37
CA SER A 73 2.95 3.90 1.87
C SER A 73 2.85 3.93 0.34
N GLU A 74 3.95 3.62 -0.37
CA GLU A 74 3.95 3.55 -1.84
C GLU A 74 3.16 2.34 -2.31
N LEU A 75 3.38 1.17 -1.69
CA LEU A 75 2.63 -0.05 -1.95
C LEU A 75 1.13 0.15 -1.75
N GLU A 76 0.73 0.74 -0.63
CA GLU A 76 -0.68 0.99 -0.32
C GLU A 76 -1.31 2.00 -1.28
N ALA A 77 -0.58 3.05 -1.67
CA ALA A 77 -1.07 4.03 -2.64
C ALA A 77 -1.27 3.42 -4.04
N VAL A 78 -0.34 2.57 -4.48
CA VAL A 78 -0.45 1.88 -5.77
C VAL A 78 -1.56 0.83 -5.71
N ALA A 79 -1.63 0.02 -4.65
CA ALA A 79 -2.69 -0.97 -4.46
C ALA A 79 -4.09 -0.33 -4.46
N PHE A 80 -4.26 0.81 -3.78
CA PHE A 80 -5.52 1.55 -3.75
C PHE A 80 -5.93 2.09 -5.13
N LYS A 81 -4.97 2.45 -5.97
CA LYS A 81 -5.21 2.97 -7.33
C LYS A 81 -5.23 1.89 -8.41
N SER A 82 -4.75 0.68 -8.11
CA SER A 82 -4.57 -0.40 -9.08
C SER A 82 -5.91 -1.08 -9.42
N ASN A 83 -6.71 -0.40 -10.25
CA ASN A 83 -8.01 -0.88 -10.72
C ASN A 83 -7.90 -1.75 -11.99
N ARG A 84 -6.71 -2.25 -12.32
CA ARG A 84 -6.43 -2.95 -13.59
C ARG A 84 -7.27 -4.22 -13.75
N THR A 85 -7.53 -4.95 -12.67
CA THR A 85 -8.44 -6.11 -12.62
C THR A 85 -9.88 -5.75 -13.03
N SER A 86 -10.28 -4.50 -12.88
CA SER A 86 -11.64 -4.03 -13.20
C SER A 86 -11.85 -3.75 -14.69
N TYR A 87 -10.78 -3.51 -15.47
CA TYR A 87 -10.92 -3.01 -16.84
C TYR A 87 -10.07 -3.73 -17.87
N LEU A 88 -9.22 -4.68 -17.47
CA LEU A 88 -8.45 -5.50 -18.41
C LEU A 88 -8.91 -6.95 -18.45
N PRO A 89 -8.96 -7.55 -19.65
CA PRO A 89 -9.26 -8.95 -19.82
C PRO A 89 -8.15 -9.83 -19.23
N VAL A 90 -8.50 -11.09 -18.93
CA VAL A 90 -7.60 -12.07 -18.29
C VAL A 90 -6.28 -12.30 -19.04
N ALA A 91 -6.24 -12.04 -20.34
CA ALA A 91 -5.04 -12.17 -21.15
C ALA A 91 -4.07 -10.98 -21.01
N GLU A 92 -4.55 -9.82 -20.54
CA GLU A 92 -3.80 -8.56 -20.46
C GLU A 92 -3.53 -8.09 -19.02
N ARG A 93 -4.04 -8.85 -18.03
CA ARG A 93 -3.77 -8.64 -16.61
C ARG A 93 -2.40 -9.20 -16.21
#